data_AF-A0A8T4F6P0-F1
#
_entry.id   AF-A0A8T4F6P0-F1
#
_cell.length_a   1.000
_cell.length_b   1.000
_cell.length_c   1.000
_cell.angle_alpha   90.00
_cell.angle_beta   90.00
_cell.angle_gamma   90.00
#
_symmetry.space_group_name_H-M   'P 1'
#
loop_
_entity.id
_entity.type
_entity.pdbx_description
1 polymer ?
#
loop_
_entity_poly.entity_id
_entity_poly.type
_entity_poly.pdbx_seq_one_letter_code
_entity_poly.pdbx_strand_id
1 'polypeptide(L)'
;MRALSSLQTDDIRSALTLAERRSGLRFAIYVGPIRPMRRHFAERMHAALGDDAARAVLLVVDTVGRGLEIVTGERARERLSDGQCRLAAMAMATAFSAGNLVNGLVAGLGTLSDQASRKTG
;
A
#
# COMPACT_ATOMS: atom_id res chain seq x y z
N MET A 1 12.40 4.44 -15.59
CA MET A 1 11.34 3.50 -15.18
C MET A 1 10.25 3.57 -16.24
N ARG A 2 9.81 2.43 -16.80
CA ARG A 2 8.76 2.41 -17.83
C ARG A 2 7.42 2.74 -17.16
N ALA A 3 6.57 3.55 -17.80
CA ALA A 3 5.20 3.76 -17.33
C ALA A 3 4.48 2.40 -17.22
N LEU A 4 3.61 2.25 -16.21
CA LEU A 4 2.79 1.06 -16.06
C LEU A 4 1.90 0.88 -17.30
N SER A 5 1.79 -0.34 -17.79
CA SER A 5 0.81 -0.65 -18.85
C SER A 5 -0.62 -0.64 -18.30
N SER A 6 -1.61 -0.63 -19.20
CA SER A 6 -3.01 -0.80 -18.82
C SER A 6 -3.25 -2.10 -18.06
N LEU A 7 -2.71 -3.22 -18.57
CA LEU A 7 -2.81 -4.53 -17.92
C LEU A 7 -2.24 -4.51 -16.49
N GLN A 8 -1.05 -3.93 -16.33
CA GLN A 8 -0.43 -3.80 -15.00
C GLN A 8 -1.25 -2.94 -14.05
N THR A 9 -1.91 -1.91 -14.58
CA THR A 9 -2.80 -1.04 -13.80
C THR A 9 -4.06 -1.80 -13.38
N ASP A 10 -4.62 -2.63 -14.26
CA ASP A 10 -5.81 -3.43 -13.99
C ASP A 10 -5.53 -4.56 -12.99
N ASP A 11 -4.34 -5.16 -13.02
CA ASP A 11 -3.88 -6.12 -12.01
C ASP A 11 -3.85 -5.49 -10.61
N ILE A 12 -3.29 -4.27 -10.50
CA ILE A 12 -3.23 -3.52 -9.23
C ILE A 12 -4.63 -3.15 -8.75
N ARG A 13 -5.52 -2.69 -9.64
CA ARG A 13 -6.92 -2.36 -9.30
C ARG A 13 -7.71 -3.58 -8.82
N SER A 14 -7.49 -4.72 -9.45
CA SER A 14 -8.11 -5.99 -9.06
C SER A 14 -7.62 -6.42 -7.68
N ALA A 15 -6.31 -6.32 -7.43
CA ALA A 15 -5.73 -6.62 -6.12
C ALA A 15 -6.24 -5.67 -5.02
N LEU A 16 -6.39 -4.37 -5.32
CA LEU A 16 -7.00 -3.41 -4.40
C LEU A 16 -8.43 -3.84 -4.03
N THR A 17 -9.26 -4.10 -5.04
CA THR A 17 -10.66 -4.51 -4.82
C THR A 17 -10.74 -5.79 -3.98
N LEU A 18 -9.86 -6.76 -4.23
CA LEU A 18 -9.80 -8.00 -3.45
C LEU A 18 -9.37 -7.76 -2.01
N ALA A 19 -8.33 -6.94 -1.80
CA ALA A 19 -7.83 -6.60 -0.47
C ALA A 19 -8.90 -5.92 0.39
N GLU A 20 -9.67 -5.00 -0.21
CA GLU A 20 -10.77 -4.31 0.45
C GLU A 20 -11.92 -5.25 0.80
N ARG A 21 -12.34 -6.11 -0.13
CA ARG A 21 -13.39 -7.11 0.14
C ARG A 21 -13.00 -8.08 1.24
N ARG A 22 -11.72 -8.48 1.26
CA ARG A 22 -11.20 -9.46 2.20
C ARG A 22 -11.07 -8.89 3.61
N SER A 23 -10.54 -7.68 3.73
CA SER A 23 -10.27 -7.04 5.02
C SER A 23 -11.42 -6.18 5.52
N GLY A 24 -12.24 -5.60 4.65
CA GLY A 24 -13.18 -4.52 5.01
C GLY A 24 -12.51 -3.16 5.28
N LEU A 25 -11.18 -3.06 5.14
CA LEU A 25 -10.45 -1.79 5.16
C LEU A 25 -10.48 -1.14 3.78
N ARG A 26 -10.25 0.17 3.71
CA ARG A 26 -10.00 0.88 2.44
C ARG A 26 -8.53 0.72 2.08
N PHE A 27 -8.22 0.37 0.84
CA PHE A 27 -6.85 0.34 0.34
C PHE A 27 -6.68 1.38 -0.78
N ALA A 28 -5.58 2.11 -0.74
CA ALA A 28 -5.21 3.09 -1.74
C ALA A 28 -3.73 2.94 -2.11
N ILE A 29 -3.40 3.23 -3.36
CA ILE A 29 -2.02 3.20 -3.86
C ILE A 29 -1.72 4.49 -4.62
N TYR A 30 -0.56 5.07 -4.34
CA TYR A 30 0.10 6.05 -5.18
C TYR A 30 1.40 5.47 -5.73
N VAL A 31 1.61 5.55 -7.05
CA VAL A 31 2.87 5.20 -7.71
C VAL A 31 3.30 6.38 -8.57
N GLY A 32 4.39 7.04 -8.20
CA GLY A 32 4.84 8.22 -8.92
C GLY A 32 6.08 8.88 -8.30
N PRO A 33 6.62 9.92 -8.95
CA PRO A 33 7.74 10.68 -8.41
C PRO A 33 7.32 11.50 -7.18
N ILE A 34 8.13 11.48 -6.12
CA ILE A 34 7.84 12.23 -4.88
C ILE A 34 8.88 13.31 -4.64
N ARG A 35 8.45 14.55 -4.41
CA ARG A 35 9.33 15.68 -4.04
C ARG A 35 8.65 16.67 -3.09
N PRO A 36 9.42 17.34 -2.21
CA PRO A 36 10.41 16.77 -1.29
C PRO A 36 9.73 16.11 -0.07
N MET A 37 10.46 15.30 0.69
CA MET A 37 10.01 14.64 1.94
C MET A 37 8.89 13.58 1.78
N ARG A 38 9.31 12.34 1.51
CA ARG A 38 8.44 11.19 1.24
C ARG A 38 7.36 10.96 2.30
N ARG A 39 7.73 11.01 3.57
CA ARG A 39 6.83 10.80 4.70
C ARG A 39 5.70 11.84 4.75
N HIS A 40 6.03 13.12 4.69
CA HIS A 40 5.02 14.19 4.67
C HIS A 40 4.11 14.11 3.44
N PHE A 41 4.66 13.73 2.28
CA PHE A 41 3.86 13.48 1.09
C PHE A 41 2.86 12.34 1.31
N ALA A 42 3.31 11.21 1.87
CA ALA A 42 2.45 10.07 2.15
C ALA A 42 1.36 10.39 3.19
N GLU A 43 1.71 11.09 4.26
CA GLU A 43 0.77 11.57 5.29
C GLU A 43 -0.30 12.51 4.69
N ARG A 44 0.09 13.44 3.81
CA ARG A 44 -0.85 14.32 3.10
C ARG A 44 -1.78 13.56 2.14
N MET A 45 -1.23 12.59 1.40
CA MET A 45 -2.03 11.74 0.52
C MET A 45 -3.03 10.88 1.29
N HIS A 46 -2.63 10.40 2.48
CA HIS A 46 -3.53 9.67 3.36
C HIS A 46 -4.65 10.58 3.89
N ALA A 47 -4.31 11.78 4.36
CA ALA A 47 -5.28 12.76 4.83
C ALA A 47 -6.28 13.17 3.72
N ALA A 48 -5.84 13.21 2.46
CA ALA A 48 -6.69 13.53 1.31
C ALA A 48 -7.76 12.44 1.00
N LEU A 49 -7.73 11.28 1.67
CA LEU A 49 -8.78 10.27 1.58
C LEU A 49 -10.07 10.67 2.34
N GLY A 50 -10.05 11.77 3.11
CA GLY A 50 -11.22 12.31 3.79
C GLY A 50 -11.80 11.34 4.82
N ASP A 51 -13.11 11.14 4.80
CA ASP A 51 -13.84 10.33 5.78
C ASP A 51 -13.38 8.85 5.81
N ASP A 52 -12.82 8.36 4.70
CA ASP A 52 -12.26 7.01 4.63
C ASP A 52 -10.89 6.87 5.32
N ALA A 53 -10.19 7.98 5.60
CA ALA A 53 -8.81 7.96 6.09
C ALA A 53 -8.65 7.13 7.37
N ALA A 54 -9.59 7.19 8.31
CA ALA A 54 -9.51 6.43 9.55
C ALA A 54 -9.42 4.90 9.34
N ARG A 55 -10.05 4.39 8.28
CA ARG A 55 -10.07 2.95 7.93
C ARG A 55 -9.16 2.61 6.74
N ALA A 56 -8.34 3.54 6.29
CA ALA A 56 -7.52 3.38 5.10
C ALA A 56 -6.13 2.81 5.40
N VAL A 57 -5.61 2.08 4.42
CA VAL A 57 -4.20 1.70 4.29
C VAL A 57 -3.72 2.26 2.96
N LEU A 58 -2.86 3.28 3.01
CA LEU A 58 -2.27 3.91 1.83
C LEU A 58 -0.85 3.41 1.63
N LEU A 59 -0.55 2.91 0.44
CA LEU A 59 0.81 2.62 0.00
C LEU A 59 1.28 3.70 -0.98
N VAL A 60 2.48 4.22 -0.76
CA VAL A 60 3.07 5.30 -1.56
C VAL A 60 4.43 4.84 -2.06
N VAL A 61 4.57 4.69 -3.38
CA VAL A 61 5.80 4.23 -4.04
C VAL A 61 6.45 5.38 -4.81
N ASP A 62 7.66 5.74 -4.41
CA ASP A 62 8.51 6.70 -5.11
C ASP A 62 9.26 6.02 -6.25
N THR A 63 8.86 6.31 -7.48
CA THR A 63 9.47 5.73 -8.69
C THR A 63 10.86 6.29 -9.01
N VAL A 64 11.27 7.38 -8.36
CA VAL A 64 12.58 8.02 -8.57
C VAL A 64 13.51 7.70 -7.42
N GLY A 65 13.10 8.01 -6.19
CA GLY A 65 13.88 7.76 -4.97
C GLY A 65 13.83 6.32 -4.45
N ARG A 66 13.11 5.42 -5.13
CA ARG A 66 12.97 3.98 -4.80
C ARG A 66 12.55 3.71 -3.36
N GLY A 67 11.62 4.52 -2.86
CA GLY A 67 11.08 4.41 -1.51
C GLY A 67 9.65 3.88 -1.50
N LEU A 68 9.30 3.18 -0.42
CA LEU A 68 7.93 2.76 -0.11
C LEU A 68 7.56 3.31 1.26
N GLU A 69 6.41 3.95 1.37
CA GLU A 69 5.76 4.29 2.62
C GLU A 69 4.42 3.55 2.71
N ILE A 70 4.07 3.10 3.92
CA ILE A 70 2.73 2.58 4.23
C ILE A 70 2.17 3.46 5.36
N VAL A 71 1.03 4.08 5.12
CA VAL A 71 0.32 4.91 6.10
C VAL A 71 -0.98 4.20 6.45
N THR A 72 -1.19 3.94 7.74
CA THR A 72 -2.41 3.35 8.27
C THR A 72 -3.22 4.40 9.01
N GLY A 73 -4.54 4.42 8.76
CA GLY A 73 -5.50 5.13 9.57
C GLY A 73 -5.63 4.55 10.96
N GLU A 74 -6.18 5.32 11.89
CA GLU A 74 -6.34 4.93 13.30
C GLU A 74 -7.05 3.58 13.46
N ARG A 75 -8.23 3.41 12.83
CA ARG A 75 -8.99 2.15 12.87
C ARG A 75 -8.34 1.04 12.05
N ALA A 76 -7.61 1.39 11.00
CA ALA A 76 -6.85 0.40 10.24
C ALA A 76 -5.70 -0.20 11.07
N ARG A 77 -5.02 0.61 11.89
CA ARG A 77 -3.91 0.18 12.75
C ARG A 77 -4.33 -0.80 13.84
N GLU A 78 -5.57 -0.72 14.33
CA GLU A 78 -6.13 -1.70 15.27
C GLU A 78 -6.14 -3.13 14.70
N ARG A 79 -6.22 -3.25 13.37
CA ARG A 79 -6.29 -4.53 12.66
C ARG A 79 -4.97 -4.90 11.98
N LEU A 80 -4.12 -3.92 11.75
CA LEU A 80 -2.88 -4.06 11.01
C LEU A 80 -1.77 -3.30 11.73
N SER A 81 -1.02 -4.03 12.56
CA SER A 81 0.05 -3.47 13.36
C SER A 81 1.19 -2.89 12.51
N ASP A 82 1.93 -1.95 13.07
CA ASP A 82 3.12 -1.38 12.42
C ASP A 82 4.17 -2.46 12.09
N GLY A 83 4.24 -3.53 12.90
CA GLY A 83 5.13 -4.68 12.65
C GLY A 83 4.72 -5.47 11.40
N GLN A 84 3.43 -5.77 11.23
CA GLN A 84 2.91 -6.44 10.04
C GLN A 84 3.12 -5.58 8.78
N CYS A 85 2.86 -4.27 8.88
CA CYS A 85 3.14 -3.32 7.79
C CYS A 85 4.62 -3.32 7.42
N ARG A 86 5.52 -3.27 8.41
CA ARG A 86 6.98 -3.24 8.19
C ARG A 86 7.47 -4.50 7.48
N LEU A 87 6.99 -5.67 7.88
CA LEU A 87 7.36 -6.93 7.24
C LEU A 87 6.91 -6.97 5.76
N ALA A 88 5.67 -6.56 5.49
CA ALA A 88 5.17 -6.46 4.12
C ALA A 88 5.95 -5.43 3.29
N ALA A 89 6.28 -4.28 3.87
CA ALA A 89 7.09 -3.25 3.21
C ALA A 89 8.48 -3.75 2.83
N MET A 90 9.14 -4.53 3.71
CA MET A 90 10.44 -5.13 3.42
C MET A 90 10.35 -6.13 2.26
N ALA A 91 9.33 -6.99 2.24
CA ALA A 91 9.14 -7.96 1.15
C ALA A 91 8.87 -7.25 -0.19
N MET A 92 8.04 -6.21 -0.18
CA MET A 92 7.79 -5.36 -1.34
C MET A 92 9.07 -4.66 -1.82
N ALA A 93 9.85 -4.06 -0.93
CA ALA A 93 11.10 -3.40 -1.28
C ALA A 93 12.10 -4.35 -1.94
N THR A 94 12.19 -5.61 -1.47
CA THR A 94 12.99 -6.66 -2.11
C THR A 94 12.49 -6.95 -3.53
N ALA A 95 11.18 -7.15 -3.71
CA ALA A 95 10.59 -7.38 -5.04
C ALA A 95 10.83 -6.20 -5.99
N PHE A 96 10.71 -4.96 -5.51
CA PHE A 96 10.92 -3.75 -6.31
C PHE A 96 12.37 -3.61 -6.74
N SER A 97 13.31 -3.95 -5.86
CA SER A 97 14.75 -3.96 -6.16
C SER A 97 15.11 -4.97 -7.25
N ALA A 98 14.35 -6.07 -7.36
CA ALA A 98 14.45 -7.07 -8.42
C ALA A 98 13.68 -6.70 -9.70
N GLY A 99 13.10 -5.50 -9.80
CA GLY A 99 12.33 -5.04 -10.97
C GLY A 99 10.88 -5.51 -11.02
N ASN A 100 10.40 -6.18 -9.96
CA ASN A 100 9.07 -6.78 -9.89
C ASN A 100 8.05 -5.86 -9.18
N LEU A 101 7.89 -4.62 -9.66
CA LEU A 101 7.03 -3.62 -9.02
C LEU A 101 5.57 -4.08 -8.87
N VAL A 102 4.96 -4.50 -9.98
CA VAL A 102 3.54 -4.87 -10.01
C VAL A 102 3.27 -6.11 -9.17
N ASN A 103 4.05 -7.17 -9.38
CA ASN A 103 3.93 -8.41 -8.62
C ASN A 103 4.19 -8.18 -7.12
N GLY A 104 5.16 -7.33 -6.78
CA GLY A 104 5.43 -6.94 -5.41
C GLY A 104 4.23 -6.23 -4.77
N LEU A 105 3.59 -5.29 -5.47
CA LEU A 105 2.39 -4.60 -4.99
C LEU A 105 1.21 -5.56 -4.81
N VAL A 106 0.95 -6.43 -5.79
CA VAL A 106 -0.15 -7.42 -5.71
C VAL A 106 0.06 -8.37 -4.53
N ALA A 107 1.27 -8.92 -4.37
CA ALA A 107 1.60 -9.79 -3.25
C ALA A 107 1.54 -9.05 -1.89
N GLY A 108 2.00 -7.81 -1.85
CA GLY A 108 1.92 -6.94 -0.67
C GLY A 108 0.49 -6.66 -0.24
N LEU A 109 -0.40 -6.30 -1.17
CA LEU A 109 -1.82 -6.10 -0.91
C LEU A 109 -2.48 -7.39 -0.37
N GLY A 110 -2.18 -8.53 -0.98
CA GLY A 110 -2.63 -9.84 -0.48
C GLY A 110 -2.20 -10.07 0.97
N THR A 111 -0.91 -9.89 1.25
CA THR A 111 -0.35 -10.05 2.60
C THR A 111 -1.00 -9.10 3.61
N LEU A 112 -1.10 -7.81 3.29
CA LEU A 112 -1.68 -6.82 4.21
C LEU A 112 -3.15 -7.10 4.49
N SER A 113 -3.93 -7.46 3.47
CA SER A 113 -5.34 -7.82 3.64
C SER A 113 -5.51 -9.11 4.44
N ASP A 114 -4.69 -10.14 4.20
CA ASP A 114 -4.66 -11.37 4.99
C ASP A 114 -4.43 -11.10 6.47
N GLN A 115 -3.45 -10.24 6.79
CA GLN A 115 -3.13 -9.88 8.15
C GLN A 115 -4.28 -9.10 8.81
N ALA A 116 -4.88 -8.15 8.10
CA ALA A 116 -5.99 -7.35 8.59
C ALA A 116 -7.30 -8.15 8.77
N SER A 117 -7.49 -9.25 8.04
CA SER A 117 -8.68 -10.11 8.13
C SER A 117 -8.64 -11.13 9.28
N ARG A 118 -7.46 -11.41 9.84
CA ARG A 118 -7.36 -12.30 11.00
C ARG A 118 -7.95 -11.56 12.20
N LYS A 119 -8.98 -12.14 12.83
CA LYS A 119 -9.46 -11.64 14.12
C LYS A 119 -8.27 -11.65 15.08
N THR A 120 -7.86 -10.50 15.56
CA THR A 120 -7.17 -10.39 16.84
C THR A 120 -8.16 -10.95 17.86
N GLY A 121 -7.91 -12.19 18.31
CA GLY A 121 -8.73 -12.87 19.31
C GLY A 121 -8.65 -12.18 20.66
#